data_AF-A0A7V5CLP5-F1
#
_entry.id   AF-A0A7V5CLP5-F1
#
_cell.length_a   1.000
_cell.length_b   1.000
_cell.length_c   1.000
_cell.angle_alpha   90.00
_cell.angle_beta   90.00
_cell.angle_gamma   90.00
#
_symmetry.space_group_name_H-M   'P 1'
#
loop_
_entity.id
_entity.type
_entity.pdbx_description
1 polymer ?
#
loop_
_entity_poly.entity_id
_entity_poly.type
_entity_poly.pdbx_seq_one_letter_code
_entity_poly.pdbx_strand_id
1 'polypeptide(L)'
;MKGCLITTAVLIGLFMGMTIWLARVPSVRDTMRCKTNMEEIGGALNRYSDVNGCYPANLESLKKDYLEDLSVLRCPLDKSTENSPSYIYHCPKENAKDTDVILECDRHRLYSGMPVSMLVLLKNGKFKVINPPHRKTARAPEKSLQ
;
A
#
# COMPACT_ATOMS: atom_id res chain seq x y z
N MET A 1 2.81 -33.19 37.72
CA MET A 1 2.03 -32.01 37.31
C MET A 1 2.83 -30.71 37.17
N LYS A 2 3.94 -30.50 37.92
CA LYS A 2 4.74 -29.26 37.84
C LYS A 2 5.49 -29.05 36.51
N GLY A 3 5.91 -30.12 35.84
CA GLY A 3 6.63 -30.03 34.56
C GLY A 3 5.83 -29.44 33.40
N CYS A 4 4.52 -29.72 33.33
CA CYS A 4 3.65 -29.23 32.25
C CYS A 4 3.45 -27.70 32.30
N LEU A 5 3.39 -27.14 33.51
CA LEU A 5 3.16 -25.70 33.75
C LEU A 5 4.39 -24.85 33.39
N ILE A 6 5.59 -25.39 33.58
CA ILE A 6 6.84 -24.72 33.19
C ILE A 6 6.97 -24.72 31.66
N THR A 7 6.68 -25.84 31.00
CA THR A 7 6.76 -25.93 29.54
C THR A 7 5.77 -24.99 28.84
N THR A 8 4.53 -24.88 29.34
CA THR A 8 3.55 -23.95 28.76
C THR A 8 3.95 -22.49 28.94
N ALA A 9 4.45 -22.11 30.11
CA ALA A 9 4.92 -20.74 30.35
C ALA A 9 6.08 -20.36 29.42
N VAL A 10 7.04 -21.26 29.19
CA VAL A 10 8.16 -21.02 28.27
C VAL A 10 7.68 -20.90 26.83
N LEU A 11 6.76 -21.77 26.38
CA LEU A 11 6.20 -21.72 25.02
C LEU A 11 5.44 -20.41 24.78
N ILE A 12 4.65 -19.96 25.75
CA ILE A 12 3.92 -18.68 25.68
C ILE A 12 4.92 -17.52 25.62
N GLY A 13 5.96 -17.52 26.46
CA GLY A 13 7.00 -16.49 26.46
C GLY A 13 7.75 -16.39 25.13
N LEU A 14 8.11 -17.54 24.53
CA LEU A 14 8.75 -17.58 23.21
C LEU A 14 7.82 -17.07 22.11
N PHE A 15 6.54 -17.45 22.14
CA PHE A 15 5.55 -16.99 21.17
C PHE A 15 5.30 -15.47 21.28
N MET A 16 5.16 -14.94 22.50
CA MET A 16 5.06 -13.49 22.75
C MET A 16 6.33 -12.75 22.29
N GLY A 17 7.52 -13.29 22.58
CA GLY A 17 8.78 -12.71 22.11
C GLY A 17 8.88 -12.66 20.59
N MET A 18 8.52 -13.75 19.90
CA MET A 18 8.54 -13.84 18.43
C MET A 18 7.55 -12.86 17.78
N THR A 19 6.31 -12.77 18.30
CA THR A 19 5.31 -11.84 17.76
C THR A 19 5.70 -10.38 17.94
N ILE A 20 6.27 -10.02 19.10
CA ILE A 20 6.80 -8.67 19.34
C ILE A 20 7.96 -8.34 18.39
N TRP A 21 8.84 -9.30 18.14
CA TRP A 21 9.96 -9.12 17.21
C TRP A 21 9.47 -8.89 15.77
N LEU A 22 8.49 -9.67 15.30
CA LEU A 22 7.88 -9.50 13.98
C LEU A 22 7.17 -8.14 13.83
N ALA A 23 6.47 -7.68 14.87
CA ALA A 23 5.81 -6.37 14.85
C ALA A 23 6.77 -5.18 14.74
N ARG A 24 8.05 -5.37 15.10
CA ARG A 24 9.09 -4.34 14.97
C ARG A 24 9.81 -4.33 13.62
N VAL A 25 9.50 -5.24 12.71
CA VAL A 25 10.08 -5.24 11.36
C VAL A 25 9.53 -4.05 10.57
N PRO A 26 10.37 -3.07 10.16
CA PRO A 26 9.90 -1.84 9.51
C PRO A 26 9.11 -2.11 8.22
N SER A 27 9.56 -3.09 7.42
CA SER A 27 8.91 -3.47 6.16
C SER A 27 7.44 -3.87 6.34
N VAL A 28 7.11 -4.59 7.42
CA VAL A 28 5.73 -5.00 7.71
C VAL A 28 4.88 -3.79 8.08
N ARG A 29 5.40 -2.93 8.96
CA ARG A 29 4.70 -1.72 9.42
C ARG A 29 4.42 -0.76 8.26
N ASP A 30 5.41 -0.52 7.40
CA ASP A 30 5.29 0.43 6.29
C ASP A 30 4.32 -0.10 5.23
N THR A 31 4.31 -1.42 5.00
CA THR A 31 3.35 -2.10 4.12
C THR A 31 1.92 -2.01 4.66
N MET A 32 1.73 -2.26 5.96
CA MET A 32 0.42 -2.13 6.60
C MET A 32 -0.10 -0.69 6.55
N ARG A 33 0.77 0.29 6.81
CA ARG A 33 0.40 1.71 6.72
C ARG A 33 0.08 2.12 5.29
N CYS A 34 0.84 1.65 4.29
CA CYS A 34 0.52 1.86 2.88
C CYS A 34 -0.85 1.29 2.53
N LYS A 35 -1.16 0.08 3.02
CA LYS A 35 -2.47 -0.55 2.82
C LYS A 35 -3.60 0.30 3.41
N THR A 36 -3.46 0.76 4.67
CA THR A 36 -4.46 1.63 5.31
C THR A 36 -4.65 2.94 4.56
N ASN A 37 -3.55 3.58 4.11
CA ASN A 37 -3.64 4.77 3.28
C ASN A 37 -4.42 4.50 1.99
N MET A 38 -4.14 3.38 1.30
CA MET A 38 -4.88 2.99 0.09
C MET A 38 -6.36 2.68 0.38
N GLU A 39 -6.70 2.07 1.53
CA GLU A 39 -8.08 1.84 1.97
C GLU A 39 -8.83 3.16 2.12
N GLU A 40 -8.19 4.15 2.75
CA GLU A 40 -8.77 5.47 2.97
C GLU A 40 -9.02 6.20 1.65
N ILE A 41 -8.04 6.18 0.73
CA ILE A 41 -8.19 6.73 -0.62
C ILE A 41 -9.32 6.01 -1.37
N GLY A 42 -9.38 4.68 -1.31
CA GLY A 42 -10.46 3.90 -1.91
C GLY A 42 -11.84 4.28 -1.40
N GLY A 43 -11.96 4.45 -0.08
CA GLY A 43 -13.18 4.95 0.54
C GLY A 43 -13.56 6.36 0.08
N ALA A 44 -12.57 7.26 -0.01
CA ALA A 44 -12.77 8.62 -0.51
C ALA A 44 -13.20 8.66 -1.98
N LEU A 45 -12.61 7.81 -2.82
CA LEU A 45 -13.00 7.65 -4.22
C LEU A 45 -14.45 7.18 -4.36
N ASN A 46 -14.86 6.22 -3.54
CA ASN A 46 -16.25 5.74 -3.55
C ASN A 46 -17.22 6.83 -3.10
N ARG A 47 -16.93 7.51 -1.98
CA ARG A 47 -17.76 8.66 -1.53
C ARG A 47 -17.85 9.76 -2.58
N TYR A 48 -16.75 10.06 -3.27
CA TYR A 48 -16.74 11.02 -4.37
C TYR A 48 -17.66 10.56 -5.50
N SER A 49 -17.56 9.29 -5.92
CA SER A 49 -18.40 8.73 -6.98
C SER A 49 -19.87 8.69 -6.60
N ASP A 50 -20.20 8.41 -5.34
CA ASP A 50 -21.58 8.37 -4.85
C ASP A 50 -22.27 9.75 -4.94
N VAL A 51 -21.50 10.83 -4.74
CA VAL A 51 -22.00 12.22 -4.79
C VAL A 51 -22.02 12.77 -6.22
N ASN A 52 -20.99 12.50 -7.01
CA ASN A 52 -20.79 13.12 -8.32
C ASN A 52 -21.25 12.24 -9.50
N GLY A 53 -21.58 10.97 -9.25
CA GLY A 53 -21.93 9.99 -10.28
C GLY A 53 -20.74 9.48 -11.09
N CYS A 54 -19.55 10.01 -10.88
CA CYS A 54 -18.32 9.59 -11.56
C CYS A 54 -17.12 9.65 -10.61
N TYR A 55 -16.10 8.84 -10.90
CA TYR A 55 -14.82 8.90 -10.20
C TYR A 55 -14.03 10.15 -10.63
N PRO A 56 -13.18 10.71 -9.74
CA PRO A 56 -12.42 11.90 -10.08
C PRO A 56 -11.39 11.60 -11.19
N ALA A 57 -10.99 12.64 -11.92
CA ALA A 57 -9.97 12.52 -12.97
C ALA A 57 -8.56 12.22 -12.40
N ASN A 58 -8.30 12.66 -11.16
CA ASN A 58 -7.02 12.50 -10.48
C ASN A 58 -7.21 12.47 -8.95
N LEU A 59 -6.19 12.03 -8.21
CA LEU A 59 -6.28 11.89 -6.75
C LEU A 59 -6.27 13.24 -6.03
N GLU A 60 -5.67 14.27 -6.62
CA GLU A 60 -5.63 15.63 -6.08
C GLU A 60 -7.02 16.28 -6.04
N SER A 61 -7.97 15.77 -6.83
CA SER A 61 -9.37 16.17 -6.79
C SER A 61 -10.09 15.70 -5.53
N LEU A 62 -9.52 14.72 -4.79
CA LEU A 62 -9.97 14.36 -3.45
C LEU A 62 -9.54 15.47 -2.49
N LYS A 63 -10.33 16.55 -2.47
CA LYS A 63 -10.17 17.67 -1.53
C LYS A 63 -10.34 17.19 -0.08
N LYS A 64 -10.09 18.11 0.86
CA LYS A 64 -10.36 17.93 2.29
C LYS A 64 -11.78 17.43 2.61
N ASP A 65 -12.72 17.63 1.69
CA ASP A 65 -14.11 17.17 1.82
C ASP A 65 -14.24 15.63 1.79
N TYR A 66 -13.28 14.91 1.21
CA TYR A 66 -13.30 13.46 1.09
C TYR A 66 -12.15 12.77 1.83
N LEU A 67 -11.04 13.49 2.07
CA LEU A 67 -9.87 13.01 2.81
C LEU A 67 -9.53 14.01 3.93
N GLU A 68 -9.54 13.56 5.18
CA GLU A 68 -9.20 14.41 6.33
C GLU A 68 -7.71 14.76 6.32
N ASP A 69 -6.87 13.79 6.00
CA ASP A 69 -5.42 13.93 5.91
C ASP A 69 -4.91 13.70 4.48
N LEU A 70 -4.40 14.75 3.84
CA LEU A 70 -3.82 14.63 2.49
C LEU A 70 -2.49 13.87 2.48
N SER A 71 -1.86 13.64 3.63
CA SER A 71 -0.63 12.83 3.73
C SER A 71 -0.87 11.37 3.31
N VAL A 72 -2.13 10.90 3.37
CA VAL A 72 -2.51 9.54 2.98
C VAL A 72 -2.33 9.29 1.49
N LEU A 73 -2.33 10.35 0.66
CA LEU A 73 -1.99 10.30 -0.78
C LEU A 73 -0.53 9.91 -1.03
N ARG A 74 0.28 9.81 0.03
CA ARG A 74 1.68 9.41 -0.05
C ARG A 74 1.92 8.03 0.55
N CYS A 75 2.79 7.29 -0.11
CA CYS A 75 3.28 6.01 0.41
C CYS A 75 4.28 6.30 1.55
N PRO A 76 4.25 5.57 2.67
CA PRO A 76 5.21 5.74 3.78
C PRO A 76 6.67 5.54 3.37
N LEU A 77 6.92 4.81 2.28
CA LEU A 77 8.26 4.58 1.71
C LEU A 77 8.63 5.59 0.62
N ASP A 78 7.75 6.52 0.27
CA ASP A 78 8.08 7.59 -0.64
C ASP A 78 8.97 8.64 0.05
N LYS A 79 10.14 8.86 -0.53
CA LYS A 79 11.13 9.84 -0.06
C LYS A 79 11.20 11.08 -0.95
N SER A 80 10.32 11.20 -1.97
CA SER A 80 10.32 12.38 -2.81
C SER A 80 9.92 13.62 -2.01
N THR A 81 10.47 14.76 -2.36
CA THR A 81 10.08 16.06 -1.78
C THR A 81 8.87 16.68 -2.48
N GLU A 82 8.35 16.02 -3.51
CA GLU A 82 7.19 16.47 -4.26
C GLU A 82 5.91 16.24 -3.45
N ASN A 83 5.00 17.22 -3.48
CA ASN A 83 3.68 17.12 -2.85
C ASN A 83 2.65 16.41 -3.74
N SER A 84 3.10 15.52 -4.61
CA SER A 84 2.26 14.72 -5.50
C SER A 84 1.89 13.38 -4.86
N PRO A 85 0.75 12.77 -5.23
CA PRO A 85 0.39 11.43 -4.81
C PRO A 85 1.47 10.41 -5.21
N SER A 86 1.81 9.50 -4.29
CA SER A 86 2.82 8.46 -4.57
C SER A 86 2.26 7.24 -5.30
N TYR A 87 0.93 7.14 -5.39
CA TYR A 87 0.20 6.01 -5.95
C TYR A 87 -0.12 6.21 -7.43
N ILE A 88 -0.13 5.10 -8.18
CA ILE A 88 -0.64 5.11 -9.55
C ILE A 88 -2.15 4.94 -9.47
N TYR A 89 -2.89 5.92 -9.95
CA TYR A 89 -4.35 5.90 -9.97
C TYR A 89 -4.87 5.51 -11.35
N HIS A 90 -5.82 4.56 -11.36
CA HIS A 90 -6.55 4.14 -12.53
C HIS A 90 -8.01 4.55 -12.38
N CYS A 91 -8.41 5.60 -13.10
CA CYS A 91 -9.79 6.05 -13.12
C CYS A 91 -10.71 4.93 -13.64
N PRO A 92 -11.66 4.43 -12.83
CA PRO A 92 -12.58 3.38 -13.26
C PRO A 92 -13.48 3.88 -14.39
N LYS A 93 -13.61 3.08 -15.45
CA LYS A 93 -14.63 3.30 -16.48
C LYS A 93 -16.02 3.01 -15.93
N GLU A 94 -17.07 3.54 -16.55
CA GLU A 94 -18.47 3.28 -16.15
C GLU A 94 -18.78 1.77 -16.05
N ASN A 95 -18.25 0.98 -16.98
CA ASN A 95 -18.40 -0.48 -17.02
C ASN A 95 -17.26 -1.25 -16.32
N ALA A 96 -16.50 -0.58 -15.44
CA ALA A 96 -15.41 -1.21 -14.71
C ALA A 96 -15.95 -2.32 -13.78
N LYS A 97 -15.30 -3.48 -13.83
CA LYS A 97 -15.62 -4.62 -12.99
C LYS A 97 -15.12 -4.38 -11.57
N ASP A 98 -15.76 -5.06 -10.61
CA ASP A 98 -15.37 -5.05 -9.21
C ASP A 98 -13.91 -5.48 -8.95
N THR A 99 -13.35 -6.24 -9.89
CA THR A 99 -11.97 -6.74 -9.84
C THR A 99 -10.96 -5.84 -10.53
N ASP A 100 -11.39 -4.72 -11.12
CA ASP A 100 -10.49 -3.82 -11.81
C ASP A 100 -9.63 -3.07 -10.79
N VAL A 101 -8.36 -2.87 -11.13
CA VAL A 101 -7.38 -2.17 -10.29
C VAL A 101 -7.68 -0.67 -10.34
N ILE A 102 -7.73 -0.03 -9.18
CA ILE A 102 -7.97 1.42 -9.04
C ILE A 102 -6.77 2.16 -8.47
N LEU A 103 -5.93 1.50 -7.66
CA LEU A 103 -4.69 2.05 -7.14
C LEU A 103 -3.57 1.01 -7.17
N GLU A 104 -2.36 1.45 -7.47
CA GLU A 104 -1.13 0.65 -7.37
C GLU A 104 -0.05 1.38 -6.55
N CYS A 105 0.74 0.59 -5.82
CA CYS A 105 1.96 1.05 -5.14
C CYS A 105 3.10 0.08 -5.43
N ASP A 106 4.19 0.57 -6.00
CA ASP A 106 5.39 -0.20 -6.40
C ASP A 106 6.60 0.06 -5.50
N ARG A 107 6.40 0.58 -4.28
CA ARG A 107 7.49 1.01 -3.39
C ARG A 107 7.88 -0.02 -2.34
N HIS A 108 7.20 -1.16 -2.29
CA HIS A 108 7.37 -2.16 -1.24
C HIS A 108 8.25 -3.33 -1.70
N ARG A 109 9.18 -3.74 -0.82
CA ARG A 109 9.93 -4.99 -0.95
C ARG A 109 9.72 -5.81 0.31
N LEU A 110 9.21 -7.02 0.16
CA LEU A 110 8.92 -7.91 1.29
C LEU A 110 10.21 -8.36 2.00
N TYR A 111 11.31 -8.55 1.27
CA TYR A 111 12.62 -8.89 1.84
C TYR A 111 13.78 -8.49 0.91
N SER A 112 15.00 -8.40 1.45
CA SER A 112 16.22 -8.17 0.67
C SER A 112 16.46 -9.34 -0.30
N GLY A 113 16.55 -9.03 -1.60
CA GLY A 113 16.73 -10.04 -2.66
C GLY A 113 15.45 -10.48 -3.36
N MET A 114 14.26 -10.09 -2.88
CA MET A 114 13.02 -10.25 -3.64
C MET A 114 12.79 -9.09 -4.61
N PRO A 115 12.13 -9.33 -5.75
CA PRO A 115 11.67 -8.26 -6.61
C PRO A 115 10.71 -7.35 -5.85
N VAL A 116 10.61 -6.11 -6.31
CA VAL A 116 9.60 -5.15 -5.83
C VAL A 116 8.23 -5.83 -5.90
N SER A 117 7.49 -5.77 -4.80
CA SER A 117 6.12 -6.26 -4.73
C SER A 117 5.18 -5.08 -4.98
N MET A 118 4.15 -5.31 -5.80
CA MET A 118 3.17 -4.28 -6.11
C MET A 118 1.90 -4.52 -5.28
N LEU A 119 1.54 -3.55 -4.45
CA LEU A 119 0.27 -3.54 -3.75
C LEU A 119 -0.78 -2.96 -4.70
N VAL A 120 -1.89 -3.66 -4.89
CA VAL A 120 -3.00 -3.18 -5.69
C VAL A 120 -4.29 -3.16 -4.89
N LEU A 121 -5.04 -2.08 -5.02
CA LEU A 121 -6.42 -1.95 -4.55
C LEU A 121 -7.36 -2.14 -5.73
N LEU A 122 -8.34 -3.02 -5.56
CA LEU A 122 -9.40 -3.25 -6.54
C LEU A 122 -10.62 -2.37 -6.23
N LYS A 123 -11.46 -2.14 -7.24
CA LYS A 123 -12.70 -1.34 -7.12
C LYS A 123 -13.60 -1.79 -5.96
N ASN A 124 -13.68 -3.10 -5.72
CA ASN A 124 -14.44 -3.67 -4.60
C ASN A 124 -13.79 -3.54 -3.21
N GLY A 125 -12.70 -2.77 -3.08
CA GLY A 125 -12.00 -2.57 -1.81
C GLY A 125 -11.01 -3.69 -1.43
N LYS A 126 -10.88 -4.75 -2.25
CA LYS A 126 -9.95 -5.85 -1.93
C LYS A 126 -8.52 -5.50 -2.33
N PHE A 127 -7.58 -5.97 -1.51
CA PHE A 127 -6.16 -5.86 -1.79
C PHE A 127 -5.61 -7.14 -2.41
N LYS A 128 -4.66 -6.96 -3.33
CA LYS A 128 -3.79 -8.04 -3.78
C LYS A 128 -2.34 -7.57 -3.74
N VAL A 129 -1.45 -8.52 -3.52
CA VAL A 129 -0.03 -8.35 -3.79
C VAL A 129 0.23 -9.06 -5.11
N ILE A 130 0.72 -8.33 -6.09
CA ILE A 130 1.10 -8.91 -7.39
C ILE A 130 2.59 -8.75 -7.60
N ASN A 131 3.17 -9.71 -8.32
CA ASN A 131 4.50 -9.51 -8.88
C ASN A 131 4.36 -8.52 -10.04
N PRO A 132 5.08 -7.39 -10.03
CA PRO A 132 5.02 -6.46 -11.14
C PRO A 132 5.43 -7.22 -12.40
N PRO A 133 4.72 -7.03 -13.53
CA PRO A 133 5.22 -7.52 -14.81
C PRO A 133 6.62 -6.91 -14.97
N HIS A 134 7.63 -7.72 -15.34
CA HIS A 134 9.02 -7.30 -15.49
C HIS A 134 9.08 -5.91 -16.14
N ARG A 135 9.17 -4.87 -15.32
CA ARG A 135 9.20 -3.49 -15.79
C ARG A 135 10.58 -3.42 -16.42
N LYS A 136 10.66 -3.50 -17.76
CA LYS A 136 11.89 -3.24 -18.51
C LYS A 136 12.43 -1.96 -17.90
N THR A 137 13.51 -2.09 -17.16
CA THR A 137 14.16 -0.97 -16.48
C THR A 137 14.40 0.06 -17.56
N ALA A 138 13.64 1.15 -17.53
CA ALA A 138 13.97 2.32 -18.31
C ALA A 138 15.36 2.71 -17.83
N ARG A 139 16.34 2.50 -18.71
CA ARG A 139 17.74 2.89 -18.56
C ARG A 139 17.75 4.29 -17.95
N ALA A 140 18.40 4.44 -16.80
CA ALA A 140 18.82 5.77 -16.36
C ALA A 140 19.60 6.41 -17.52
N PRO A 141 19.40 7.70 -17.84
CA PRO A 141 20.27 8.38 -18.78
C PRO A 141 21.69 8.30 -18.20
N GLU A 142 22.54 7.57 -18.91
CA GLU A 142 23.98 7.54 -18.74
C GLU A 142 24.44 9.00 -18.74
N LYS A 143 24.99 9.47 -17.62
CA LYS A 143 25.62 10.78 -17.54
C LYS A 143 26.68 10.85 -18.64
N SER A 144 26.35 11.55 -19.73
CA SER A 144 27.31 11.93 -20.75
C SER A 144 28.27 12.95 -20.14
N LEU A 145 29.52 12.51 -20.06
CA LEU A 145 30.76 13.26 -19.96
C LEU A 145 30.64 14.74 -20.38
N GLN A 146 31.01 15.65 -19.48
CA GLN A 146 31.83 16.84 -19.76
C GLN A 146 32.82 17.01 -18.61
#